data_AF-A0A7H8GLZ4-F1
#
_entry.id   AF-A0A7H8GLZ4-F1
#
_cell.length_a   1.000
_cell.length_b   1.000
_cell.length_c   1.000
_cell.angle_alpha   90.00
_cell.angle_beta   90.00
_cell.angle_gamma   90.00
#
_symmetry.space_group_name_H-M   'P 1'
#
loop_
_entity.id
_entity.type
_entity.pdbx_description
1 polymer ?
#
loop_
_entity_poly.entity_id
_entity_poly.type
_entity_poly.pdbx_seq_one_letter_code
_entity_poly.pdbx_strand_id
1 'polypeptide(L)'
;MSRLSALIMQAREGLCIQQKIPQEKWKAIASKCGPAEIAEITERIATLKAELRTIEEWDGETMDDINIAIYQFSLLLELSVGRQLNS
;
A
#
# COMPACT_ATOMS: atom_id res chain seq x y z
N MET A 1 14.87 3.37 -6.15
CA MET A 1 13.43 3.66 -5.96
C MET A 1 12.68 3.17 -7.17
N SER A 2 11.59 2.43 -7.00
CA SER A 2 10.70 2.02 -8.09
C SER A 2 9.74 3.15 -8.51
N ARG A 3 9.11 3.01 -9.68
CA ARG A 3 8.08 3.97 -10.14
C ARG A 3 6.89 4.03 -9.19
N LEU A 4 6.46 2.89 -8.66
CA LEU A 4 5.43 2.82 -7.61
C LEU A 4 5.82 3.65 -6.39
N SER A 5 7.06 3.52 -5.91
CA SER A 5 7.55 4.30 -4.76
C SER A 5 7.50 5.80 -5.04
N ALA A 6 7.85 6.22 -6.27
CA ALA A 6 7.82 7.62 -6.68
C ALA A 6 6.38 8.16 -6.70
N LEU A 7 5.42 7.37 -7.20
CA LEU A 7 4.00 7.74 -7.21
C LEU A 7 3.42 7.89 -5.80
N ILE A 8 3.77 6.98 -4.89
CA ILE A 8 3.36 7.04 -3.48
C ILE A 8 3.99 8.26 -2.80
N MET A 9 5.27 8.54 -3.07
CA MET A 9 5.96 9.70 -2.53
C MET A 9 5.30 11.01 -2.98
N GLN A 10 5.00 11.15 -4.28
CA GLN A 10 4.25 12.30 -4.82
C GLN A 10 2.85 12.43 -4.20
N ALA A 11 2.17 11.32 -3.93
CA ALA A 11 0.87 11.36 -3.26
C ALA A 11 0.97 11.80 -1.78
N ARG A 12 2.12 11.58 -1.13
CA ARG A 12 2.41 12.09 0.21
C ARG A 12 2.85 13.54 0.22
N GLU A 13 3.30 14.10 -0.90
CA GLU A 13 3.65 15.52 -0.97
C GLU A 13 2.45 16.39 -0.55
N GLY A 14 2.71 17.34 0.33
CA GLY A 14 1.71 18.21 0.94
C GLY A 14 0.89 17.60 2.08
N LEU A 15 1.13 16.35 2.47
CA LEU A 15 0.54 15.75 3.67
C LEU A 15 1.48 15.93 4.87
N CYS A 16 0.93 16.22 6.04
CA CYS A 16 1.69 16.15 7.29
C CYS A 16 2.15 14.70 7.56
N ILE A 17 3.21 14.52 8.35
CA ILE A 17 3.81 13.19 8.63
C ILE A 17 2.78 12.18 9.14
N GLN A 18 1.80 12.65 9.92
CA GLN A 18 0.73 11.84 10.51
C GLN A 18 -0.51 11.66 9.60
N GLN A 19 -0.59 12.38 8.49
CA GLN A 19 -1.73 12.30 7.58
C GLN A 19 -1.60 11.10 6.64
N LYS A 20 -2.63 10.26 6.64
CA LYS A 20 -2.77 9.14 5.70
C LYS A 20 -3.05 9.69 4.29
N ILE A 21 -2.56 8.98 3.27
CA ILE A 21 -2.86 9.28 1.87
C ILE A 21 -4.38 9.10 1.66
N PRO A 22 -5.10 10.15 1.21
CA PRO A 22 -6.54 10.05 0.94
C PRO A 22 -6.84 9.03 -0.15
N GLN A 23 -8.03 8.42 -0.09
CA GLN A 23 -8.46 7.42 -1.08
C GLN A 23 -8.44 7.95 -2.52
N GLU A 24 -8.72 9.24 -2.74
CA GLU A 24 -8.65 9.85 -4.07
C GLU A 24 -7.24 9.81 -4.67
N LYS A 25 -6.21 10.04 -3.84
CA LYS A 25 -4.83 9.95 -4.27
C LYS A 25 -4.44 8.49 -4.57
N TRP A 26 -4.96 7.52 -3.82
CA TRP A 26 -4.79 6.10 -4.14
C TRP A 26 -5.43 5.72 -5.48
N LYS A 27 -6.63 6.21 -5.78
CA LYS A 27 -7.28 6.02 -7.09
C LYS A 27 -6.45 6.62 -8.23
N ALA A 28 -5.85 7.80 -8.01
CA ALA A 28 -4.99 8.45 -8.99
C ALA A 28 -3.64 7.73 -9.19
N ILE A 29 -3.13 7.02 -8.17
CA ILE A 29 -1.98 6.13 -8.32
C ILE A 29 -2.41 4.88 -9.10
N ALA A 30 -3.53 4.27 -8.73
CA ALA A 30 -4.04 3.05 -9.35
C ALA A 30 -4.23 3.19 -10.87
N SER A 31 -4.75 4.32 -11.34
CA SER A 31 -4.91 4.59 -12.78
C SER A 31 -3.60 4.69 -13.56
N LYS A 32 -2.45 4.81 -12.85
CA LYS A 32 -1.10 4.85 -13.42
C LYS A 32 -0.35 3.54 -13.26
N CYS A 33 -0.89 2.58 -12.51
CA CYS A 33 -0.28 1.27 -12.29
C CYS A 33 -0.46 0.39 -13.52
N GLY A 34 0.64 -0.17 -14.02
CA GLY A 34 0.64 -1.24 -15.00
C GLY A 34 1.00 -2.60 -14.38
N PRO A 35 1.24 -3.62 -15.22
CA PRO A 35 1.58 -4.97 -14.74
C PRO A 35 2.81 -5.02 -13.82
N ALA A 36 3.81 -4.16 -14.07
CA ALA A 36 5.02 -4.08 -13.25
C ALA A 36 4.71 -3.54 -11.83
N GLU A 37 3.94 -2.46 -11.73
CA GLU A 37 3.52 -1.91 -10.44
C GLU A 37 2.61 -2.89 -9.68
N ILE A 38 1.72 -3.60 -10.38
CA ILE A 38 0.85 -4.62 -9.78
C ILE A 38 1.66 -5.78 -9.18
N ALA A 39 2.68 -6.27 -9.91
CA ALA A 39 3.58 -7.30 -9.41
C ALA A 39 4.33 -6.83 -8.17
N GLU A 40 4.85 -5.60 -8.19
CA GLU A 40 5.55 -5.00 -7.05
C GLU A 40 4.63 -4.81 -5.83
N ILE A 41 3.39 -4.35 -6.02
CA ILE A 41 2.40 -4.22 -4.93
C ILE A 41 2.15 -5.59 -4.30
N THR A 42 2.01 -6.63 -5.12
CA THR A 42 1.77 -8.00 -4.66
C THR A 42 2.96 -8.54 -3.85
N GLU A 43 4.17 -8.31 -4.33
CA GLU A 43 5.41 -8.70 -3.63
C GLU A 43 5.56 -7.99 -2.28
N ARG A 44 5.26 -6.69 -2.21
CA ARG A 44 5.27 -5.92 -0.96
C ARG A 44 4.27 -6.46 0.05
N ILE A 45 3.04 -6.78 -0.38
CA ILE A 45 2.03 -7.40 0.49
C ILE A 45 2.52 -8.74 1.01
N ALA A 46 3.13 -9.58 0.16
CA ALA A 46 3.65 -10.88 0.57
C ALA A 46 4.79 -10.75 1.58
N THR A 47 5.70 -9.79 1.38
CA THR A 47 6.82 -9.50 2.29
C THR A 47 6.32 -9.06 3.66
N LEU A 48 5.41 -8.08 3.72
CA LEU A 48 4.83 -7.61 4.99
C LEU A 48 4.08 -8.71 5.74
N LYS A 49 3.36 -9.58 5.01
CA LYS A 49 2.69 -10.75 5.61
C LYS A 49 3.69 -11.79 6.12
N ALA A 50 4.85 -11.92 5.48
CA ALA A 50 5.91 -12.80 5.95
C ALA A 50 6.54 -12.22 7.23
N GLU A 51 6.82 -10.91 7.27
CA GLU A 51 7.30 -10.21 8.46
C GLU A 51 6.38 -10.44 9.66
N LEU A 52 5.05 -10.27 9.46
CA LEU A 52 4.02 -10.55 10.47
C LEU A 52 4.11 -11.96 11.08
N ARG A 53 4.54 -12.96 10.30
CA ARG A 53 4.65 -14.36 10.74
C ARG A 53 5.98 -14.68 11.40
N THR A 54 7.02 -13.89 11.15
CA THR A 54 8.39 -14.20 11.60
C THR A 54 8.74 -13.60 12.96
N ILE A 55 8.01 -12.59 13.41
CA ILE A 55 8.27 -11.94 14.71
C ILE A 55 7.35 -12.55 15.75
N GLU A 56 7.94 -13.16 16.78
CA GLU A 56 7.22 -13.85 17.87
C GLU A 56 6.62 -12.89 18.90
N GLU A 57 7.24 -11.72 19.14
CA GLU A 57 6.74 -10.68 20.05
C GLU A 57 6.59 -9.36 19.30
N TRP A 58 5.34 -8.95 19.09
CA TRP A 58 5.02 -7.66 18.50
C TRP A 58 4.90 -6.59 19.58
N ASP A 59 5.62 -5.49 19.40
CA ASP A 59 5.08 -4.24 19.90
C ASP A 59 3.82 -3.91 19.08
N GLY A 60 2.70 -3.63 19.75
CA GLY A 60 1.41 -3.47 19.08
C GLY A 60 1.40 -2.35 18.03
N GLU A 61 2.27 -1.34 18.18
CA GLU A 61 2.38 -0.20 17.25
C GLU A 61 2.96 -0.61 15.90
N THR A 62 4.07 -1.36 15.88
CA THR A 62 4.70 -1.83 14.65
C THR A 62 3.79 -2.82 13.92
N MET A 63 3.08 -3.66 14.66
CA MET A 63 2.08 -4.56 14.07
C MET A 63 0.94 -3.76 13.42
N ASP A 64 0.43 -2.72 14.07
CA ASP A 64 -0.60 -1.84 13.53
C ASP A 64 -0.11 -1.10 12.27
N ASP A 65 1.11 -0.59 12.27
CA ASP A 65 1.72 0.08 11.12
C ASP A 65 1.85 -0.86 9.90
N ILE A 66 2.30 -2.11 10.13
CA ILE A 66 2.39 -3.12 9.07
C ILE A 66 0.99 -3.47 8.55
N ASN A 67 0.01 -3.65 9.42
CA ASN A 67 -1.38 -3.92 9.03
C ASN A 67 -1.98 -2.77 8.22
N ILE A 68 -1.71 -1.51 8.61
CA ILE A 68 -2.13 -0.32 7.85
C ILE A 68 -1.48 -0.32 6.47
N ALA A 69 -0.18 -0.64 6.38
CA ALA A 69 0.53 -0.72 5.09
C ALA A 69 -0.06 -1.81 4.19
N ILE A 70 -0.32 -3.01 4.74
CA ILE A 70 -0.96 -4.11 4.00
C ILE A 70 -2.35 -3.70 3.49
N TYR A 71 -3.15 -3.04 4.33
CA TYR A 71 -4.47 -2.55 3.92
C TYR A 71 -4.38 -1.56 2.76
N GLN A 72 -3.48 -0.58 2.85
CA GLN A 72 -3.28 0.43 1.79
C GLN A 72 -2.80 -0.19 0.48
N PHE A 73 -1.85 -1.12 0.53
CA PHE A 73 -1.37 -1.82 -0.67
C PHE A 73 -2.45 -2.72 -1.26
N SER A 74 -3.26 -3.38 -0.43
CA SER A 74 -4.37 -4.21 -0.90
C SER A 74 -5.43 -3.35 -1.60
N LEU A 75 -5.78 -2.19 -1.02
CA LEU A 75 -6.67 -1.23 -1.66
C LEU A 75 -6.12 -0.75 -3.02
N LEU A 76 -4.83 -0.41 -3.08
CA LEU A 76 -4.20 0.01 -4.33
C LEU A 76 -4.21 -1.12 -5.37
N LEU A 77 -3.94 -2.36 -4.97
CA LEU A 77 -3.99 -3.52 -5.85
C LEU A 77 -5.37 -3.68 -6.46
N GLU A 78 -6.41 -3.71 -5.63
CA GLU A 78 -7.81 -3.85 -6.06
C GLU A 78 -8.23 -2.75 -7.04
N LEU A 79 -7.89 -1.49 -6.72
CA LEU A 79 -8.13 -0.36 -7.61
C LEU A 79 -7.36 -0.46 -8.94
N SER A 80 -6.16 -1.03 -8.93
CA SER A 80 -5.30 -1.17 -10.12
C SER A 80 -5.76 -2.32 -11.03
N VAL A 81 -6.34 -3.38 -10.47
CA VAL A 81 -6.87 -4.53 -11.24
C VAL A 81 -8.33 -4.36 -11.64
N GLY A 82 -8.98 -3.26 -11.23
CA GLY A 82 -10.38 -2.97 -11.56
C GLY A 82 -11.40 -3.86 -10.84
N ARG A 83 -11.03 -4.50 -9.72
CA ARG A 83 -12.02 -5.18 -8.88
C ARG A 83 -12.74 -4.16 -8.01
N GLN A 84 -14.02 -3.95 -8.31
CA GLN A 84 -14.92 -3.28 -7.38
C GLN A 84 -15.31 -4.27 -6.28
N LEU A 85 -15.00 -3.93 -5.02
CA LEU A 85 -15.68 -4.54 -3.87
C LEU A 85 -17.16 -4.19 -4.00
N ASN A 86 -18.00 -5.19 -4.26
CA ASN A 86 -19.43 -5.09 -4.00
C ASN A 86 -19.57 -4.93 -2.48
N SER A 87 -19.83 -3.68 -2.06
CA SER A 87 -20.23 -3.28 -0.72
C SER A 87 -21.58 -3.88 -0.35
#